data_AF-A0A924BRM1-F1
#
_entry.id   AF-A0A924BRM1-F1
#
_cell.length_a   1.000
_cell.length_b   1.000
_cell.length_c   1.000
_cell.angle_alpha   90.00
_cell.angle_beta   90.00
_cell.angle_gamma   90.00
#
_symmetry.space_group_name_H-M   'P 1'
#
loop_
_entity.id
_entity.type
_entity.pdbx_description
1 polymer ?
#
loop_
_entity_poly.entity_id
_entity_poly.type
_entity_poly.pdbx_seq_one_letter_code
_entity_poly.pdbx_strand_id
1 'polypeptide(L)'
;TLTKDSSGYASILAVHQEEPKGISNYVQAKALYYKTTDNTLSIEYPFNRYYMEESKAQDAEDLYRNLNADSTQVTYALVYVKNGEAVLKDVMVNDKSIKDLVKESK
;
A
#
# COMPACT_ATOMS: atom_id res chain seq x y z
N THR A 1 5.18 13.55 -2.89
CA THR A 1 3.86 14.01 -2.41
C THR A 1 2.77 13.21 -3.08
N LEU A 2 1.61 13.10 -2.45
CA LEU A 2 0.51 12.27 -2.94
C LEU A 2 -0.68 13.12 -3.43
N THR A 3 -1.41 12.59 -4.41
CA THR A 3 -2.72 13.07 -4.84
C THR A 3 -3.70 11.89 -4.88
N LYS A 4 -4.95 12.14 -5.30
CA LYS A 4 -5.92 11.09 -5.62
C LYS A 4 -6.11 10.99 -7.13
N ASP A 5 -6.23 9.77 -7.65
CA ASP A 5 -6.67 9.53 -9.03
C ASP A 5 -8.19 9.70 -9.18
N SER A 6 -8.71 9.46 -10.39
CA SER A 6 -10.15 9.56 -10.69
C SER A 6 -11.02 8.55 -9.94
N SER A 7 -10.43 7.45 -9.47
CA SER A 7 -11.10 6.39 -8.71
C SER A 7 -10.97 6.61 -7.20
N GLY A 8 -10.27 7.66 -6.77
CA GLY A 8 -10.08 8.03 -5.37
C GLY A 8 -8.88 7.38 -4.68
N TYR A 9 -8.07 6.60 -5.40
CA TYR A 9 -6.87 5.96 -4.85
C TYR A 9 -5.67 6.92 -4.82
N ALA A 10 -4.73 6.66 -3.92
CA ALA A 10 -3.52 7.45 -3.83
C ALA A 10 -2.65 7.28 -5.09
N SER A 11 -2.17 8.40 -5.63
CA SER A 11 -1.23 8.43 -6.75
C SER A 11 -0.07 9.37 -6.45
N ILE A 12 1.08 9.11 -7.07
CA ILE A 12 2.28 9.95 -6.91
C ILE A 12 2.09 11.22 -7.72
N LEU A 13 2.10 12.37 -7.05
CA LEU A 13 2.05 13.68 -7.71
C LEU A 13 3.45 14.16 -8.12
N ALA A 14 4.39 14.09 -7.19
CA ALA A 14 5.76 14.52 -7.39
C ALA A 14 6.72 13.80 -6.45
N VAL A 15 7.97 13.69 -6.87
CA VAL A 15 9.08 13.15 -6.07
C VAL A 15 10.02 14.30 -5.71
N HIS A 16 10.43 14.36 -4.45
CA HIS A 16 11.37 15.37 -3.95
C HIS A 16 12.54 14.66 -3.27
N GLN A 17 13.75 15.19 -3.43
CA GLN A 17 14.93 14.69 -2.71
C GLN A 17 14.96 15.19 -1.26
N GLU A 18 14.41 16.39 -1.02
CA GLU A 18 14.30 16.99 0.30
C GLU A 18 12.85 16.99 0.79
N GLU A 19 12.66 17.20 2.09
CA GLU A 19 11.34 17.29 2.71
C GLU A 19 10.50 18.43 2.08
N PRO A 20 9.30 18.14 1.57
CA PRO A 20 8.45 19.15 0.96
C PRO A 20 7.79 20.05 2.03
N LYS A 21 8.21 21.31 2.10
CA LYS A 21 7.71 22.29 3.08
C LYS A 21 6.21 22.55 2.93
N GLY A 22 5.49 22.56 4.05
CA GLY A 22 4.06 22.90 4.10
C GLY A 22 3.12 21.83 3.56
N ILE A 23 3.62 20.64 3.24
CA ILE A 23 2.86 19.51 2.72
C ILE A 23 2.97 18.36 3.72
N SER A 24 1.85 17.84 4.24
CA SER A 24 1.86 16.74 5.21
C SER A 24 1.52 15.37 4.60
N ASN A 25 0.91 15.36 3.41
CA ASN A 25 0.49 14.16 2.68
C ASN A 25 1.60 13.67 1.72
N TYR A 26 2.73 13.29 2.28
CA TYR A 26 3.83 12.66 1.55
C TYR A 26 4.33 11.44 2.32
N VAL A 27 4.92 10.50 1.58
CA VAL A 27 5.57 9.31 2.13
C VAL A 27 7.07 9.47 1.94
N GLN A 28 7.83 9.29 3.01
CA GLN A 28 9.27 9.13 2.93
C GLN A 28 9.55 7.67 2.55
N ALA A 29 10.16 7.48 1.38
CA ALA A 29 10.43 6.17 0.81
C ALA A 29 11.89 6.08 0.37
N LYS A 30 12.42 4.85 0.30
CA LYS A 30 13.78 4.62 -0.17
C LYS A 30 13.77 4.52 -1.70
N ALA A 31 14.54 5.38 -2.36
CA ALA A 31 14.80 5.23 -3.79
C ALA A 31 15.75 4.04 -4.01
N LEU A 32 15.35 3.08 -4.85
CA LEU A 32 16.14 1.89 -5.14
C LEU A 32 17.03 2.12 -6.37
N TYR A 33 16.41 2.43 -7.51
CA TYR A 33 17.12 2.71 -8.76
C TYR A 33 16.24 3.52 -9.72
N TYR A 34 16.89 4.21 -10.65
CA TYR A 34 16.24 4.93 -11.74
C TYR A 34 16.67 4.34 -13.08
N LYS A 35 15.69 3.94 -13.91
CA LYS A 35 15.92 3.47 -15.27
C LYS A 35 15.72 4.64 -16.23
N THR A 36 16.78 5.04 -16.93
CA THR A 36 16.75 6.15 -17.88
C THR A 36 16.06 5.79 -19.20
N THR A 37 15.94 4.50 -19.52
CA THR A 37 15.33 4.01 -20.77
C THR A 37 13.84 4.32 -20.87
N ASP A 38 13.13 4.25 -19.75
CA ASP A 38 11.68 4.42 -19.63
C ASP A 38 11.29 5.47 -18.57
N ASN A 39 12.29 6.15 -17.99
CA ASN A 39 12.13 7.12 -16.91
C ASN A 39 11.41 6.56 -15.67
N THR A 40 11.63 5.28 -15.36
CA THR A 40 11.00 4.60 -14.21
C THR A 40 11.87 4.72 -12.95
N LEU A 41 11.30 5.32 -11.90
CA LEU A 41 11.88 5.30 -10.55
C LEU A 41 11.29 4.15 -9.74
N SER A 42 12.15 3.24 -9.29
CA SER A 42 11.77 2.19 -8.33
C SER A 42 11.96 2.71 -6.90
N ILE A 43 10.92 2.57 -6.08
CA ILE A 43 10.92 2.96 -4.67
C ILE A 43 10.50 1.78 -3.80
N GLU A 44 11.01 1.75 -2.57
CA GLU A 44 10.56 0.87 -1.50
C GLU A 44 9.76 1.69 -0.49
N TYR A 45 8.50 1.33 -0.31
CA TYR A 45 7.62 1.95 0.70
C TYR A 45 8.08 1.57 2.11
N PRO A 46 7.90 2.46 3.11
CA PRO A 46 8.37 2.24 4.48
C PRO A 46 7.50 1.25 5.28
N PHE A 47 6.59 0.53 4.62
CA PHE A 47 5.72 -0.47 5.23
C PHE A 47 5.67 -1.72 4.33
N ASN A 48 5.82 -2.88 4.95
CA ASN A 48 5.76 -4.18 4.26
C ASN A 48 5.07 -5.28 5.08
N ARG A 49 4.49 -4.91 6.24
CA ARG A 49 3.86 -5.86 7.15
C ARG A 49 2.50 -5.37 7.60
N TYR A 50 1.52 -6.26 7.53
CA TYR A 50 0.20 -6.10 8.10
C TYR A 50 0.10 -6.96 9.36
N TYR A 51 -0.23 -6.35 10.50
CA TYR A 51 -0.37 -7.06 11.75
C TYR A 51 -1.84 -7.44 11.97
N MET A 52 -2.08 -8.73 12.18
CA MET A 52 -3.38 -9.32 12.46
C MET A 52 -3.22 -10.50 13.42
N GLU A 53 -4.33 -11.10 13.83
CA GLU A 53 -4.31 -12.34 14.60
C GLU A 53 -3.61 -13.45 13.82
N GLU A 54 -2.63 -14.12 14.44
CA GLU A 54 -1.78 -15.11 13.78
C GLU A 54 -2.57 -16.31 13.25
N SER A 55 -3.60 -16.76 13.98
CA SER A 55 -4.48 -17.88 13.57
C SER A 55 -5.23 -17.63 12.26
N LYS A 56 -5.28 -16.38 11.81
CA LYS A 56 -5.93 -15.91 10.58
C LYS A 56 -4.93 -15.52 9.49
N ALA A 57 -3.63 -15.44 9.82
CA ALA A 57 -2.61 -14.87 8.94
C ALA A 57 -2.39 -15.74 7.69
N GLN A 58 -2.37 -17.07 7.84
CA GLN A 58 -2.19 -17.98 6.71
C GLN A 58 -3.35 -17.89 5.71
N ASP A 59 -4.60 -17.96 6.20
CA ASP A 59 -5.79 -17.82 5.37
C ASP A 59 -5.82 -16.45 4.64
N ALA A 60 -5.32 -15.39 5.29
CA ALA A 60 -5.21 -14.06 4.68
C ALA A 60 -4.16 -13.99 3.58
N GLU A 61 -2.98 -14.59 3.79
CA GLU A 61 -1.93 -14.65 2.78
C GLU A 61 -2.37 -15.46 1.57
N ASP A 62 -3.03 -16.60 1.80
CA ASP A 62 -3.59 -17.44 0.75
C ASP A 62 -4.69 -16.72 -0.05
N LEU A 63 -5.60 -16.03 0.64
CA LEU A 63 -6.63 -15.21 -0.01
C LEU A 63 -6.00 -14.10 -0.85
N TYR A 64 -5.07 -13.31 -0.29
CA TYR A 64 -4.36 -12.26 -1.02
C TYR A 64 -3.62 -12.79 -2.26
N ARG A 65 -2.95 -13.94 -2.14
CA ARG A 65 -2.23 -14.57 -3.25
C ARG A 65 -3.18 -14.98 -4.37
N ASN A 66 -4.35 -15.53 -4.04
CA ASN A 66 -5.36 -15.91 -5.03
C ASN A 66 -5.97 -14.68 -5.72
N LEU A 67 -6.22 -13.60 -4.98
CA LEU A 67 -6.80 -12.37 -5.51
C LEU A 67 -5.85 -11.62 -6.46
N ASN A 68 -4.53 -11.67 -6.23
CA ASN A 68 -3.57 -11.07 -7.14
C ASN A 68 -3.60 -11.66 -8.56
N ALA A 69 -4.07 -12.91 -8.71
CA ALA A 69 -4.26 -13.54 -10.02
C ALA A 69 -5.60 -13.17 -10.68
N ASP A 70 -6.54 -12.60 -9.92
CA ASP A 70 -7.91 -12.29 -10.34
C ASP A 70 -8.11 -10.79 -10.53
N SER A 71 -8.11 -10.34 -11.79
CA SER A 71 -8.31 -8.93 -12.12
C SER A 71 -9.74 -8.42 -11.93
N THR A 72 -10.70 -9.28 -11.56
CA THR A 72 -12.10 -8.87 -11.32
C THR A 72 -12.33 -8.29 -9.93
N GLN A 73 -11.37 -8.44 -9.01
CA GLN A 73 -11.48 -7.97 -7.64
C GLN A 73 -10.49 -6.84 -7.37
N VAL A 74 -10.95 -5.83 -6.64
CA VAL A 74 -10.10 -4.69 -6.29
C VAL A 74 -9.47 -4.95 -4.93
N THR A 75 -8.16 -5.16 -4.92
CA THR A 75 -7.35 -5.33 -3.72
C THR A 75 -6.49 -4.09 -3.50
N TYR A 76 -6.59 -3.47 -2.32
CA TYR A 76 -5.83 -2.25 -2.02
C TYR A 76 -5.47 -2.14 -0.54
N ALA A 77 -4.42 -1.38 -0.26
CA ALA A 77 -3.98 -1.08 1.10
C ALA A 77 -4.59 0.24 1.59
N LEU A 78 -5.05 0.27 2.83
CA LEU A 78 -5.32 1.50 3.56
C LEU A 78 -4.09 1.90 4.36
N VAL A 79 -3.56 3.09 4.08
CA VAL A 79 -2.32 3.58 4.68
C VAL A 79 -2.59 4.92 5.35
N TYR A 80 -2.19 5.05 6.61
CA TYR A 80 -2.16 6.34 7.29
C TYR A 80 -0.84 7.04 6.97
N VAL A 81 -0.94 8.29 6.51
CA VAL A 81 0.22 9.11 6.13
C VAL A 81 0.18 10.42 6.89
N LYS A 82 1.30 10.77 7.53
CA LYS A 82 1.46 12.06 8.19
C LYS A 82 2.93 12.44 8.23
N ASN A 83 3.28 13.57 7.61
CA ASN A 83 4.62 14.16 7.67
C ASN A 83 5.74 13.15 7.32
N GLY A 84 5.56 12.41 6.22
CA GLY A 84 6.56 11.43 5.75
C GLY A 84 6.40 10.04 6.34
N GLU A 85 5.84 9.92 7.55
CA GLU A 85 5.55 8.62 8.15
C GLU A 85 4.33 7.99 7.46
N ALA A 86 4.44 6.70 7.17
CA ALA A 86 3.37 5.92 6.57
C ALA A 86 3.23 4.56 7.24
N VAL A 87 2.02 4.22 7.66
CA VAL A 87 1.71 2.97 8.37
C VAL A 87 0.55 2.26 7.68
N LEU A 88 0.74 0.98 7.38
CA LEU A 88 -0.31 0.12 6.85
C LEU A 88 -1.37 -0.12 7.93
N LYS A 89 -2.58 0.40 7.70
CA LYS A 89 -3.73 0.27 8.59
C LYS A 89 -4.49 -1.03 8.32
N ASP A 90 -4.80 -1.28 7.05
CA ASP A 90 -5.63 -2.42 6.65
C ASP A 90 -5.33 -2.83 5.21
N VAL A 91 -5.76 -4.04 4.86
CA VAL A 91 -5.76 -4.57 3.50
C VAL A 91 -7.20 -4.88 3.14
N MET A 92 -7.67 -4.32 2.03
CA MET A 92 -9.07 -4.33 1.62
C MET A 92 -9.24 -5.16 0.35
N VAL A 93 -10.35 -5.89 0.29
CA VAL A 93 -10.82 -6.63 -0.89
C VAL A 93 -12.28 -6.24 -1.10
N ASN A 94 -12.57 -5.55 -2.21
CA ASN A 94 -13.92 -5.05 -2.53
C ASN A 94 -14.57 -4.35 -1.31
N ASP A 95 -13.82 -3.43 -0.68
CA ASP A 95 -14.22 -2.64 0.49
C ASP A 95 -14.47 -3.41 1.80
N LYS A 96 -14.08 -4.68 1.87
CA LYS A 96 -14.04 -5.47 3.11
C LYS A 96 -12.61 -5.71 3.57
N SER A 97 -12.35 -5.62 4.87
CA SER A 97 -11.02 -5.92 5.42
C SER A 97 -10.72 -7.41 5.23
N ILE A 98 -9.48 -7.72 4.83
CA ILE A 98 -9.05 -9.10 4.62
C ILE A 98 -9.19 -9.93 5.91
N LYS A 99 -8.99 -9.32 7.09
CA LYS A 99 -9.13 -9.99 8.38
C LYS A 99 -10.56 -10.45 8.68
N ASP A 100 -11.55 -9.79 8.08
CA ASP A 100 -12.97 -10.11 8.25
C ASP A 100 -13.45 -11.15 7.23
N LEU A 101 -12.66 -11.36 6.16
CA LEU A 101 -12.94 -12.34 5.10
C LEU A 101 -12.38 -13.73 5.42
N VAL A 102 -11.38 -13.79 6.29
CA VAL A 102 -10.70 -15.03 6.65
C VAL A 102 -11.31 -15.64 7.91
N LYS A 103 -11.26 -16.97 7.97
CA LYS A 103 -11.72 -17.72 9.13
C LYS A 103 -10.53 -18.00 10.04
N GLU A 104 -10.81 -18.34 11.28
CA GLU A 104 -9.78 -18.87 12.18
C GLU A 104 -9.42 -20.27 11.72
N SER A 105 -8.14 -20.51 11.47
CA SER A 105 -7.65 -21.87 11.25
C SER A 105 -7.82 -22.67 12.56
N LYS A 106 -8.39 -23.87 12.47
CA LYS A 106 -8.65 -24.77 13.61
C LYS A 106 -7.40 -25.49 14.09
#